data_AF-A0A812UJ66-F1
#
_entry.id   AF-A0A812UJ66-F1
#
_cell.length_a   1.000
_cell.length_b   1.000
_cell.length_c   1.000
_cell.angle_alpha   90.00
_cell.angle_beta   90.00
_cell.angle_gamma   90.00
#
_symmetry.space_group_name_H-M   'P 1'
#
loop_
_entity.id
_entity.type
_entity.pdbx_description
1 polymer ?
#
loop_
_entity_poly.entity_id
_entity_poly.type
_entity_poly.pdbx_seq_one_letter_code
_entity_poly.pdbx_strand_id
1 'polypeptide(L)'
;MHRLEMGQRKASNTAKLLQHFGAELLCWGVEEHDARLRQILEDDEEGSLVLFPSPDAVQAQSLGTAPRQVVVLDGGWRECVRMNNWISPKIRRCVVTTASRSELGGTRKYSGGTDDRVQTAAAFVTLLRELGEDEREVESVRDGLAHYMECFEAQINRSKT
;
A
#
# COMPACT_ATOMS: atom_id res chain seq x y z
N MET A 1 -6.71 7.38 10.24
CA MET A 1 -6.33 8.78 9.94
C MET A 1 -6.35 9.57 11.24
N HIS A 2 -5.25 10.20 11.66
CA HIS A 2 -5.29 11.05 12.85
C HIS A 2 -6.15 12.28 12.52
N ARG A 3 -7.11 12.67 13.37
CA ARG A 3 -8.04 13.79 13.11
C ARG A 3 -7.34 15.12 12.75
N LEU A 4 -6.08 15.27 13.14
CA LEU A 4 -5.24 16.44 12.83
C LEU A 4 -4.71 16.47 11.39
N GLU A 5 -4.86 15.38 10.64
CA GLU A 5 -4.43 15.29 9.23
C GLU A 5 -5.57 15.59 8.25
N MET A 6 -6.83 15.54 8.70
CA MET A 6 -7.95 16.08 7.95
C MET A 6 -7.79 17.60 7.82
N GLY A 7 -7.77 18.09 6.58
CA GLY A 7 -7.62 19.52 6.26
C GLY A 7 -6.19 20.06 6.24
N GLN A 8 -5.17 19.32 6.72
CA GLN A 8 -3.78 19.82 6.78
C GLN A 8 -2.89 19.50 5.56
N ARG A 9 -3.43 19.02 4.44
CA ARG A 9 -2.63 18.74 3.21
C ARG A 9 -1.43 17.78 3.45
N LYS A 10 -1.50 16.89 4.45
CA LYS A 10 -0.40 15.99 4.87
C LYS A 10 -0.63 14.50 4.59
N ALA A 11 -1.84 14.10 4.20
CA ALA A 11 -2.20 12.71 3.92
C ALA A 11 -2.01 12.38 2.43
N SER A 12 -0.76 12.18 2.01
CA SER A 12 -0.38 11.60 0.71
C SER A 12 -0.40 10.06 0.77
N ASN A 13 -1.43 9.52 1.41
CA ASN A 13 -1.66 8.11 1.62
C ASN A 13 -2.37 7.56 0.39
N THR A 14 -1.62 6.93 -0.51
CA THR A 14 -2.13 6.47 -1.80
C THR A 14 -2.87 5.14 -1.70
N ALA A 15 -2.85 4.45 -0.55
CA ALA A 15 -3.62 3.22 -0.37
C ALA A 15 -5.13 3.43 -0.38
N LYS A 16 -5.63 4.62 -0.05
CA LYS A 16 -7.07 4.93 -0.15
C LYS A 16 -7.59 4.74 -1.58
N LEU A 17 -6.70 4.87 -2.57
CA LEU A 17 -7.05 4.68 -3.97
C LEU A 17 -7.44 3.23 -4.26
N LEU A 18 -6.89 2.28 -3.49
CA LEU A 18 -7.20 0.87 -3.62
C LEU A 18 -8.67 0.55 -3.27
N GLN A 19 -9.37 1.43 -2.53
CA GLN A 19 -10.81 1.26 -2.26
C GLN A 19 -11.64 1.31 -3.54
N HIS A 20 -11.21 2.08 -4.55
CA HIS A 20 -11.88 2.12 -5.85
C HIS A 20 -11.76 0.80 -6.62
N PHE A 21 -10.83 -0.06 -6.21
CA PHE A 21 -10.61 -1.40 -6.75
C PHE A 21 -11.12 -2.49 -5.80
N GLY A 22 -11.99 -2.14 -4.84
CA GLY A 22 -12.64 -3.08 -3.94
C GLY A 22 -11.88 -3.40 -2.65
N ALA A 23 -10.77 -2.70 -2.35
CA ALA A 23 -10.04 -2.92 -1.10
C ALA A 23 -10.84 -2.42 0.13
N GLU A 24 -10.80 -3.20 1.21
CA GLU A 24 -11.34 -2.83 2.52
C GLU A 24 -10.32 -1.97 3.28
N LEU A 25 -10.72 -0.78 3.77
CA LEU A 25 -9.84 0.09 4.56
C LEU A 25 -10.05 -0.14 6.06
N LEU A 26 -8.99 -0.58 6.73
CA LEU A 26 -8.96 -0.78 8.17
C LEU A 26 -7.98 0.20 8.83
N CYS A 27 -8.44 0.91 9.87
CA CYS A 27 -7.60 1.85 10.61
C CYS A 27 -7.03 1.21 11.87
N TRP A 28 -5.71 1.00 11.90
CA TRP A 28 -5.00 0.44 13.05
C TRP A 28 -5.23 1.25 14.33
N GLY A 29 -5.50 0.55 15.44
CA GLY A 29 -5.80 1.13 16.75
C GLY A 29 -7.26 1.53 16.94
N VAL A 30 -8.12 1.32 15.94
CA VAL A 30 -9.57 1.31 16.11
C VAL A 30 -9.97 -0.12 16.39
N GLU A 31 -10.54 -0.37 17.57
CA GLU A 31 -10.80 -1.72 18.09
C GLU A 31 -11.61 -2.61 17.11
N GLU A 32 -12.67 -2.05 16.51
CA GLU A 32 -13.49 -2.75 15.52
C GLU A 32 -12.69 -3.15 14.27
N HIS A 33 -11.85 -2.25 13.75
CA HIS A 33 -11.02 -2.52 12.58
C HIS A 33 -9.89 -3.50 12.89
N ASP A 34 -9.30 -3.41 14.08
CA ASP A 34 -8.28 -4.34 14.55
C ASP A 34 -8.87 -5.75 14.70
N ALA A 35 -10.10 -5.87 15.24
CA ALA A 35 -10.82 -7.14 15.32
C ALA A 35 -11.14 -7.69 13.91
N ARG A 36 -11.61 -6.83 13.00
CA ARG A 36 -11.89 -7.20 11.61
C ARG A 36 -10.65 -7.71 10.88
N LEU A 37 -9.51 -7.04 11.03
CA LEU A 37 -8.24 -7.48 10.43
C LEU A 37 -7.79 -8.82 11.01
N ARG A 38 -7.89 -9.03 12.32
CA ARG A 38 -7.55 -10.32 12.94
C ARG A 38 -8.40 -11.44 12.37
N GLN A 39 -9.72 -11.24 12.30
CA GLN A 39 -10.64 -12.22 11.75
C GLN A 39 -10.26 -12.58 10.30
N ILE A 40 -10.04 -11.58 9.44
CA ILE A 40 -9.63 -11.79 8.04
C ILE A 40 -8.34 -12.64 7.95
N LEU A 41 -7.36 -12.39 8.83
CA LEU A 41 -6.09 -13.12 8.85
C LEU A 41 -6.20 -14.52 9.45
N GLU A 42 -7.08 -14.72 10.43
CA GLU A 42 -7.35 -16.01 11.08
C GLU A 42 -8.16 -16.95 10.17
N ASP A 43 -9.11 -16.40 9.41
CA ASP A 43 -9.93 -17.14 8.45
C ASP A 43 -9.10 -17.72 7.30
N ASP A 44 -7.97 -17.08 6.95
CA ASP A 44 -7.10 -17.52 5.87
C ASP A 44 -5.61 -17.15 6.07
N GLU A 45 -4.96 -17.74 7.08
CA GLU A 45 -3.55 -17.47 7.40
C GLU A 45 -2.62 -17.78 6.20
N GLU A 46 -2.87 -18.89 5.49
CA GLU A 46 -2.00 -19.36 4.39
C GLU A 46 -2.18 -18.55 3.09
N GLY A 47 -3.40 -18.11 2.80
CA GLY A 47 -3.72 -17.29 1.63
C GLY A 47 -3.48 -15.80 1.85
N SER A 48 -3.13 -15.38 3.07
CA SER A 48 -2.79 -14.01 3.43
C SER A 48 -1.34 -13.65 3.14
N LEU A 49 -1.13 -12.42 2.67
CA LEU A 49 0.19 -11.86 2.44
C LEU A 49 0.24 -10.40 2.90
N VAL A 50 1.31 -10.00 3.58
CA VAL A 50 1.56 -8.61 3.95
C VAL A 50 2.59 -8.01 3.00
N LEU A 51 2.23 -6.94 2.28
CA LEU A 51 3.17 -6.17 1.48
C LEU A 51 4.02 -5.28 2.39
N PHE A 52 5.18 -5.80 2.82
CA PHE A 52 6.11 -5.09 3.69
C PHE A 52 7.52 -5.68 3.57
N PRO A 53 8.57 -4.86 3.34
CA PRO A 53 9.93 -5.34 3.14
C PRO A 53 10.61 -5.65 4.49
N SER A 54 10.19 -6.73 5.15
CA SER A 54 10.87 -7.28 6.34
C SER A 54 12.10 -8.13 5.93
N PRO A 55 13.06 -8.38 6.85
CA PRO A 55 14.25 -9.20 6.54
C PRO A 55 13.94 -10.63 6.06
N ASP A 56 12.79 -11.16 6.44
CA ASP A 56 12.25 -12.48 6.10
C ASP A 56 11.22 -12.44 4.96
N ALA A 57 11.01 -11.26 4.34
CA ALA A 57 10.06 -11.11 3.25
C ALA A 57 10.51 -11.89 2.01
N VAL A 58 9.56 -12.59 1.39
CA VAL A 58 9.77 -13.31 0.14
C VAL A 58 9.55 -12.37 -1.03
N GLN A 59 10.34 -12.50 -2.10
CA GLN A 59 10.10 -11.72 -3.32
C GLN A 59 8.76 -12.11 -3.93
N ALA A 60 7.96 -11.13 -4.35
CA ALA A 60 6.63 -11.39 -4.90
C ALA A 60 6.65 -12.36 -6.08
N GLN A 61 7.61 -12.19 -7.01
CA GLN A 61 7.84 -13.10 -8.15
C GLN A 61 8.19 -14.55 -7.78
N SER A 62 8.55 -14.82 -6.52
CA SER A 62 8.88 -16.16 -6.02
C SER A 62 7.75 -16.80 -5.23
N LEU A 63 6.60 -16.13 -5.09
CA LEU A 63 5.41 -16.69 -4.46
C LEU A 63 4.77 -17.69 -5.43
N GLY A 64 5.18 -18.96 -5.36
CA GLY A 64 4.71 -20.00 -6.28
C GLY A 64 3.18 -20.15 -6.36
N THR A 65 2.45 -19.71 -5.32
CA THR A 65 0.99 -19.54 -5.35
C THR A 65 0.62 -18.09 -5.06
N ALA A 66 -0.28 -17.55 -5.91
CA ALA A 66 -0.84 -16.23 -5.70
C ALA A 66 -1.60 -16.17 -4.36
N PRO A 67 -1.44 -15.10 -3.58
CA PRO A 67 -2.21 -14.92 -2.36
C PRO A 67 -3.70 -14.72 -2.68
N ARG A 68 -4.57 -15.19 -1.78
CA ARG A 68 -6.01 -14.90 -1.86
C ARG A 68 -6.33 -13.50 -1.37
N GLN A 69 -5.48 -12.95 -0.50
CA GLN A 69 -5.62 -11.58 -0.01
C GLN A 69 -4.26 -10.94 0.31
N VAL A 70 -4.18 -9.64 0.03
CA VAL A 70 -3.00 -8.82 0.29
C VAL A 70 -3.34 -7.73 1.29
N VAL A 71 -2.61 -7.70 2.40
CA VAL A 71 -2.64 -6.62 3.38
C VAL A 71 -1.58 -5.60 3.01
N VAL A 72 -2.03 -4.38 2.71
CA VAL A 72 -1.17 -3.25 2.36
C VAL A 72 -1.07 -2.29 3.55
N LEU A 73 0.15 -2.03 4.03
CA LEU A 73 0.38 -1.14 5.17
C LEU A 73 0.62 0.29 4.70
N ASP A 74 -0.28 1.19 5.06
CA ASP A 74 -0.24 2.58 4.61
C ASP A 74 -0.12 3.57 5.76
N GLY A 75 0.91 4.40 5.71
CA GLY A 75 1.24 5.34 6.78
C GLY A 75 2.67 5.86 6.66
N GLY A 76 3.14 6.54 7.70
CA GLY A 76 4.56 6.81 7.86
C GLY A 76 5.33 5.51 8.09
N TRP A 77 6.61 5.47 7.71
CA TRP A 77 7.43 4.26 7.85
C TRP A 77 7.43 3.70 9.28
N ARG A 78 7.56 4.58 10.29
CA ARG A 78 7.52 4.18 11.70
C ARG A 78 6.18 3.55 12.08
N GLU A 79 5.07 4.10 11.59
CA GLU A 79 3.74 3.53 11.79
C GLU A 79 3.61 2.18 11.08
N CYS A 80 4.05 2.05 9.83
CA CYS A 80 4.01 0.77 9.10
C CYS A 80 4.83 -0.32 9.80
N VAL A 81 6.00 0.01 10.35
CA VAL A 81 6.79 -0.92 11.18
C VAL A 81 5.99 -1.39 12.41
N ARG A 82 5.28 -0.48 13.08
CA ARG A 82 4.44 -0.84 14.25
C ARG A 82 3.27 -1.74 13.85
N MET A 83 2.60 -1.43 12.73
CA MET A 83 1.52 -2.28 12.19
C MET A 83 2.06 -3.67 11.82
N ASN A 84 3.19 -3.75 11.11
CA ASN A 84 3.81 -5.02 10.76
C ASN A 84 4.14 -5.88 11.99
N ASN A 85 4.69 -5.26 13.04
CA ASN A 85 5.05 -5.97 14.28
C ASN A 85 3.82 -6.42 15.10
N TRP A 86 2.67 -5.79 14.87
CA TRP A 86 1.40 -6.17 15.49
C TRP A 86 0.75 -7.36 14.78
N ILE A 87 0.95 -7.50 13.46
CA ILE A 87 0.46 -8.64 12.68
C ILE A 87 1.27 -9.89 13.04
N SER A 88 0.58 -11.03 13.26
CA SER A 88 1.21 -12.33 13.55
C SER A 88 2.38 -12.63 12.60
N PRO A 89 3.58 -13.03 13.09
CA PRO A 89 4.73 -13.35 12.24
C PRO A 89 4.50 -14.59 11.36
N LYS A 90 3.44 -15.37 11.60
CA LYS A 90 3.07 -16.51 10.75
C LYS A 90 2.56 -16.09 9.37
N ILE A 91 1.95 -14.90 9.27
CA ILE A 91 1.48 -14.37 7.98
C ILE A 91 2.70 -14.07 7.13
N ARG A 92 2.72 -14.50 5.87
CA ARG A 92 3.88 -14.27 5.01
C ARG A 92 4.02 -12.77 4.70
N ARG A 93 5.26 -12.29 4.65
CA ARG A 93 5.59 -10.95 4.13
C ARG A 93 6.12 -11.08 2.72
N CYS A 94 5.76 -10.13 1.86
CA CYS A 94 6.40 -9.97 0.56
C CYS A 94 7.05 -8.62 0.37
N VAL A 95 8.07 -8.63 -0.48
CA VAL A 95 8.76 -7.46 -0.99
C VAL A 95 8.68 -7.47 -2.51
N VAL A 96 8.45 -6.28 -3.07
CA VAL A 96 8.57 -6.03 -4.51
C VAL A 96 9.99 -5.55 -4.82
N THR A 97 10.53 -5.96 -5.95
CA THR A 97 11.95 -5.74 -6.30
C THR A 97 12.15 -4.71 -7.41
N THR A 98 11.11 -4.47 -8.21
CA THR A 98 11.18 -3.60 -9.39
C THR A 98 10.48 -2.26 -9.22
N ALA A 99 9.95 -1.98 -8.02
CA ALA A 99 9.18 -0.77 -7.77
C ALA A 99 10.08 0.47 -7.85
N SER A 100 9.63 1.49 -8.58
CA SER A 100 10.40 2.74 -8.73
C SER A 100 9.67 3.95 -8.17
N ARG A 101 10.44 4.92 -7.67
CA ARG A 101 9.92 6.22 -7.18
C ARG A 101 9.31 7.08 -8.29
N SER A 102 9.76 6.88 -9.53
CA SER A 102 9.31 7.64 -10.69
C SER A 102 7.97 7.16 -11.24
N GLU A 103 7.52 5.96 -10.87
CA GLU A 103 6.41 5.26 -11.53
C GLU A 103 5.07 5.98 -11.42
N LEU A 104 4.77 6.53 -10.24
CA LEU A 104 3.55 7.33 -9.99
C LEU A 104 3.91 8.72 -9.42
N GLY A 105 5.16 9.14 -9.58
CA GLY A 105 5.69 10.39 -9.03
C GLY A 105 6.12 10.32 -7.55
N GLY A 106 7.11 11.12 -7.18
CA GLY A 106 7.58 11.19 -5.79
C GLY A 106 6.67 12.09 -4.93
N THR A 107 6.23 11.63 -3.76
CA THR A 107 5.61 12.57 -2.80
C THR A 107 6.65 13.60 -2.31
N ARG A 108 6.22 14.84 -2.07
CA ARG A 108 7.05 15.92 -1.49
C ARG A 108 7.85 15.53 -0.23
N LYS A 109 7.46 14.47 0.48
CA LYS A 109 8.11 14.00 1.70
C LYS A 109 9.46 13.29 1.46
N TYR A 110 9.80 12.99 0.19
CA TYR A 110 11.02 12.26 -0.17
C TYR A 110 12.02 13.06 -1.02
N SER A 111 11.88 14.39 -1.10
CA SER A 111 12.68 15.28 -1.96
C SER A 111 14.16 15.45 -1.58
N GLY A 112 14.76 14.47 -0.88
CA GLY A 112 16.18 14.56 -0.46
C GLY A 112 16.79 13.32 0.17
N GLY A 113 16.17 12.14 0.10
CA GLY A 113 16.68 10.92 0.74
C GLY A 113 17.01 9.80 -0.26
N THR A 114 18.10 9.07 -0.01
CA THR A 114 18.56 7.86 -0.72
C THR A 114 17.74 6.60 -0.41
N ASP A 115 16.63 6.71 0.32
CA ASP A 115 15.82 5.56 0.78
C ASP A 115 15.17 4.80 -0.40
N ASP A 116 15.31 3.48 -0.51
CA ASP A 116 14.63 2.61 -1.49
C ASP A 116 13.09 2.53 -1.31
N ARG A 117 12.49 3.51 -0.63
CA ARG A 117 11.06 3.58 -0.30
C ARG A 117 10.28 4.15 -1.48
N VAL A 118 9.22 3.44 -1.82
CA VAL A 118 8.23 3.80 -2.84
C VAL A 118 6.89 4.15 -2.19
N GLN A 119 6.00 4.79 -2.93
CA GLN A 119 4.62 5.02 -2.50
C GLN A 119 3.83 3.71 -2.44
N THR A 120 2.82 3.65 -1.58
CA THR A 120 1.97 2.47 -1.40
C THR A 120 1.29 2.02 -2.70
N ALA A 121 0.72 2.95 -3.47
CA ALA A 121 0.14 2.65 -4.79
C ALA A 121 1.17 2.10 -5.79
N ALA A 122 2.38 2.65 -5.82
CA ALA A 122 3.44 2.15 -6.71
C ALA A 122 3.84 0.74 -6.30
N ALA A 123 4.07 0.50 -5.00
CA ALA A 123 4.37 -0.83 -4.47
C ALA A 123 3.27 -1.85 -4.81
N PHE A 124 2.00 -1.44 -4.76
CA PHE A 124 0.88 -2.30 -5.09
C PHE A 124 0.82 -2.64 -6.59
N VAL A 125 0.98 -1.67 -7.49
CA VAL A 125 1.04 -1.92 -8.94
C VAL A 125 2.21 -2.87 -9.27
N THR A 126 3.38 -2.63 -8.68
CA THR A 126 4.53 -3.52 -8.86
C THR A 126 4.23 -4.92 -8.33
N LEU A 127 3.53 -5.04 -7.20
CA LEU A 127 3.14 -6.34 -6.67
C LEU A 127 2.29 -7.12 -7.67
N LEU A 128 1.27 -6.50 -8.27
CA LEU A 128 0.43 -7.18 -9.27
C LEU A 128 1.26 -7.67 -10.48
N ARG A 129 2.22 -6.86 -10.95
CA ARG A 129 3.15 -7.27 -12.02
C ARG A 129 3.98 -8.48 -11.62
N GLU A 130 4.57 -8.43 -10.43
CA GLU A 130 5.45 -9.50 -9.95
C GLU A 130 4.68 -10.77 -9.60
N LEU A 131 3.39 -10.68 -9.26
CA LEU A 131 2.50 -11.84 -9.13
C LEU A 131 2.09 -12.44 -10.49
N GLY A 132 2.40 -11.77 -11.61
CA GLY A 132 2.08 -12.25 -12.95
C GLY A 132 0.62 -12.04 -13.35
N GLU A 133 -0.07 -11.05 -12.75
CA GLU A 133 -1.40 -10.63 -13.17
C GLU A 133 -1.40 -10.12 -14.62
N ASP A 134 -2.57 -10.12 -15.26
CA ASP A 134 -2.68 -9.70 -16.67
C ASP A 134 -2.16 -8.27 -16.87
N GLU A 135 -1.24 -8.11 -17.81
CA GLU A 135 -0.53 -6.85 -18.03
C GLU A 135 -1.49 -5.69 -18.36
N ARG A 136 -2.60 -5.96 -19.05
CA ARG A 136 -3.59 -4.92 -19.41
C ARG A 136 -4.40 -4.50 -18.21
N GLU A 137 -4.75 -5.44 -17.33
CA GLU A 137 -5.44 -5.14 -16.08
C GLU A 137 -4.56 -4.32 -15.15
N VAL A 138 -3.31 -4.74 -14.98
CA VAL A 138 -2.31 -4.01 -14.19
C VAL A 138 -2.11 -2.59 -14.72
N GLU A 139 -1.98 -2.43 -16.03
CA GLU A 139 -1.80 -1.13 -16.66
C GLU A 139 -3.04 -0.24 -16.46
N SER A 140 -4.23 -0.82 -16.54
CA SER A 140 -5.49 -0.10 -16.26
C SER A 140 -5.57 0.39 -14.82
N VAL A 141 -5.14 -0.44 -13.85
CA VAL A 141 -5.03 -0.04 -12.44
C VAL A 141 -4.02 1.09 -12.28
N ARG A 142 -2.83 0.96 -12.88
CA ARG A 142 -1.80 2.01 -12.86
C ARG A 142 -2.33 3.33 -13.40
N ASP A 143 -2.98 3.30 -14.56
CA ASP A 143 -3.51 4.51 -15.22
C ASP A 143 -4.60 5.17 -14.39
N GLY A 144 -5.51 4.39 -13.80
CA GLY A 144 -6.51 4.90 -12.88
C GLY A 144 -5.88 5.57 -11.65
N LEU A 145 -4.85 4.96 -11.07
CA LEU A 145 -4.12 5.51 -9.93
C LEU A 145 -3.37 6.80 -10.30
N ALA A 146 -2.68 6.82 -11.45
CA ALA A 146 -1.97 7.99 -11.95
C ALA A 146 -2.94 9.15 -12.21
N HIS A 147 -4.05 8.90 -12.92
CA HIS A 147 -5.05 9.92 -13.21
C HIS A 147 -5.69 10.49 -11.94
N TYR A 148 -6.00 9.64 -10.96
CA TYR A 148 -6.50 10.12 -9.67
C TYR A 148 -5.48 11.05 -9.01
N MET A 149 -4.20 10.66 -8.99
CA MET A 149 -3.14 11.47 -8.39
C MET A 149 -3.01 12.83 -9.07
N GLU A 150 -3.05 12.89 -10.40
CA GLU A 150 -3.07 14.13 -11.18
C GLU A 150 -4.25 15.03 -10.78
N CYS A 151 -5.46 14.46 -10.72
CA CYS A 151 -6.67 15.17 -10.35
C CYS A 151 -6.61 15.70 -8.91
N PHE A 152 -6.08 14.89 -7.98
CA PHE A 152 -5.89 15.27 -6.60
C PHE A 152 -4.87 16.41 -6.45
N GLU A 153 -3.76 16.35 -7.18
CA GLU A 153 -2.77 17.44 -7.22
C GLU A 153 -3.35 18.73 -7.81
N ALA A 154 -4.13 18.62 -8.89
CA ALA A 154 -4.81 19.77 -9.50
C ALA A 154 -5.80 20.43 -8.52
N GLN A 155 -6.59 19.63 -7.78
CA GLN A 155 -7.49 20.13 -6.74
C GLN A 155 -6.72 20.84 -5.61
N ILE A 156 -5.62 20.25 -5.13
CA ILE A 156 -4.75 20.87 -4.13
C ILE A 156 -4.23 22.22 -4.63
N ASN A 157 -3.81 22.30 -5.89
CA ASN A 157 -3.26 23.54 -6.44
C ASN A 157 -4.33 24.62 -6.65
N ARG A 158 -5.55 24.26 -7.03
CA ARG A 158 -6.69 25.20 -7.12
C ARG A 158 -7.14 25.73 -5.76
N SER A 159 -6.97 24.97 -4.69
CA SER A 159 -7.28 25.44 -3.32
C SER A 159 -6.25 26.45 -2.75
N LYS A 160 -5.26 26.89 -3.53
CA LYS A 160 -4.22 27.86 -3.14
C LYS A 160 -4.41 29.24 -3.79
N THR A 161 -5.33 29.37 -4.73
CA THR A 161 -5.81 30.63 -5.32
C THR A 161 -7.11 31.03 -4.65
#